data_AF-A0A3D5RJ53-F1
#
_entry.id   AF-A0A3D5RJ53-F1
#
_cell.length_a   1.000
_cell.length_b   1.000
_cell.length_c   1.000
_cell.angle_alpha   90.00
_cell.angle_beta   90.00
_cell.angle_gamma   90.00
#
_symmetry.space_group_name_H-M   'P 1'
#
loop_
_entity.id
_entity.type
_entity.pdbx_description
1 polymer ?
#
loop_
_entity_poly.entity_id
_entity_poly.type
_entity_poly.pdbx_seq_one_letter_code
_entity_poly.pdbx_strand_id
1 'polypeptide(L)'
;MNLYDEYKELNRKYYDEEIIDFQADFEETKNRVKEYFKRGSKENIIDDFDYLDELRLEHSMSLAYLGVLINENLKCCFGNSKGKSLDMCISVNNVHFEFNYVWNIICFYHDIGYNFESNKNYIFKINNKNQKYDVSEYSNNKTRAVKSSKICYDAKFSFLYNRYFSNSFHQMFITSKNNTKKNQLSPEDYDRINNDFDIKIEYIKNSGGYEKEQILKKSNFYKSTIEKYYVYRKNEMGVFDHGILGGYMLFDNLVKNYVNKMASEPNKTEFIVDDRRCSIEQISLFAYMADCIASHNIFFPNQSYEGIYSEYGLNELIKYHKPVKFDSNPLLFLLYLVDSIDPIKYFEQKTNLKYDEILKSIKINFPSFNTIKLSISNLFGIRNEIIEEYIKRIEGLSDWLGIVTNADYAEKSIEITIL
;
A
#
# COMPACT_ATOMS: atom_id res chain seq x y z
N MET A 1 -0.12 20.64 -16.09
CA MET A 1 -1.02 20.30 -17.23
C MET A 1 -2.27 19.62 -16.64
N ASN A 2 -3.25 19.09 -17.39
CA ASN A 2 -4.33 18.31 -16.73
C ASN A 2 -3.81 16.91 -16.38
N LEU A 3 -4.39 16.25 -15.37
CA LEU A 3 -3.89 14.94 -14.91
C LEU A 3 -3.91 13.89 -16.01
N TYR A 4 -4.92 13.92 -16.89
CA TYR A 4 -5.02 12.96 -18.00
C TYR A 4 -3.80 13.06 -18.94
N ASP A 5 -3.40 14.28 -19.29
CA ASP A 5 -2.24 14.51 -20.16
C ASP A 5 -0.91 14.24 -19.43
N GLU A 6 -0.79 14.60 -18.14
CA GLU A 6 0.37 14.25 -17.31
C GLU A 6 0.57 12.73 -17.25
N TYR A 7 -0.50 11.98 -17.00
CA TYR A 7 -0.44 10.53 -16.93
C TYR A 7 -0.05 9.88 -18.25
N LYS A 8 -0.38 10.52 -19.38
CA LYS A 8 0.09 10.08 -20.70
C LYS A 8 1.58 10.34 -20.91
N GLU A 9 2.12 11.44 -20.41
CA GLU A 9 3.54 11.79 -20.60
C GLU A 9 4.49 11.05 -19.65
N LEU A 10 4.02 10.67 -18.46
CA LEU A 10 4.82 9.97 -17.46
C LEU A 10 5.47 8.72 -18.02
N ASN A 11 6.76 8.50 -17.72
CA ASN A 11 7.52 7.36 -18.22
C ASN A 11 6.94 6.06 -17.61
N ARG A 12 6.14 5.36 -18.41
CA ARG A 12 5.12 4.38 -17.99
C ARG A 12 5.67 3.03 -17.51
N LYS A 13 6.92 2.97 -17.04
CA LYS A 13 7.69 1.73 -16.99
C LYS A 13 7.75 1.12 -15.59
N TYR A 14 7.30 -0.12 -15.52
CA TYR A 14 7.82 -1.15 -14.62
C TYR A 14 8.33 -2.28 -15.52
N TYR A 15 9.59 -2.67 -15.35
CA TYR A 15 10.24 -3.62 -16.27
C TYR A 15 10.12 -3.25 -17.76
N ASP A 16 10.27 -1.97 -18.10
CA ASP A 16 10.21 -1.44 -19.47
C ASP A 16 8.84 -1.50 -20.18
N GLU A 17 7.77 -1.86 -19.48
CA GLU A 17 6.44 -2.01 -20.06
C GLU A 17 5.49 -0.90 -19.63
N GLU A 18 4.73 -0.41 -20.60
CA GLU A 18 3.66 0.57 -20.43
C GLU A 18 2.49 -0.07 -19.68
N ILE A 19 2.21 0.40 -18.45
CA ILE A 19 1.24 -0.26 -17.56
C ILE A 19 -0.15 -0.33 -18.22
N ILE A 20 -0.76 0.77 -18.69
CA ILE A 20 -2.12 0.76 -19.28
C ILE A 20 -2.32 1.87 -20.33
N ASP A 21 -3.20 1.60 -21.30
CA ASP A 21 -3.86 2.59 -22.15
C ASP A 21 -5.17 3.04 -21.49
N PHE A 22 -5.27 4.31 -21.09
CA PHE A 22 -6.43 4.90 -20.40
C PHE A 22 -7.74 4.92 -21.22
N GLN A 23 -7.73 4.41 -22.45
CA GLN A 23 -8.91 4.24 -23.29
C GLN A 23 -9.40 2.79 -23.39
N ALA A 24 -8.67 1.84 -22.80
CA ALA A 24 -9.06 0.44 -22.75
C ALA A 24 -10.30 0.25 -21.88
N ASP A 25 -11.12 -0.74 -22.20
CA ASP A 25 -12.24 -1.11 -21.33
C ASP A 25 -11.75 -1.75 -20.02
N PHE A 26 -12.64 -1.82 -19.03
CA PHE A 26 -12.34 -2.33 -17.69
C PHE A 26 -11.69 -3.72 -17.70
N GLU A 27 -12.18 -4.66 -18.52
CA GLU A 27 -11.65 -6.03 -18.55
C GLU A 27 -10.27 -6.09 -19.20
N GLU A 28 -10.04 -5.31 -20.26
CA GLU A 28 -8.71 -5.17 -20.85
C GLU A 28 -7.71 -4.59 -19.84
N THR A 29 -8.07 -3.50 -19.16
CA THR A 29 -7.28 -2.85 -18.11
C THR A 29 -6.92 -3.84 -17.01
N LYS A 30 -7.91 -4.57 -16.47
CA LYS A 30 -7.71 -5.58 -15.44
C LYS A 30 -6.75 -6.69 -15.90
N ASN A 31 -6.92 -7.18 -17.13
CA ASN A 31 -6.05 -8.22 -17.68
C ASN A 31 -4.60 -7.75 -17.84
N ARG A 32 -4.38 -6.49 -18.25
CA ARG A 32 -3.04 -5.89 -18.31
C ARG A 32 -2.39 -5.80 -16.92
N VAL A 33 -3.15 -5.42 -15.88
CA VAL A 33 -2.65 -5.46 -14.48
C VAL A 33 -2.28 -6.88 -14.06
N LYS A 34 -3.13 -7.87 -14.33
CA LYS A 34 -2.84 -9.27 -14.03
C LYS A 34 -1.56 -9.75 -14.74
N GLU A 35 -1.39 -9.40 -16.00
CA GLU A 35 -0.20 -9.72 -16.79
C GLU A 35 1.05 -9.02 -16.24
N TYR A 36 0.94 -7.75 -15.87
CA TYR A 36 2.00 -6.97 -15.23
C TYR A 36 2.53 -7.69 -13.97
N PHE A 37 1.64 -8.12 -13.06
CA PHE A 37 2.05 -8.83 -11.85
C PHE A 37 2.58 -10.24 -12.14
N LYS A 38 2.06 -10.92 -13.17
CA LYS A 38 2.57 -12.19 -13.66
C LYS A 38 4.01 -12.09 -14.16
N ARG A 39 4.31 -11.10 -14.99
CA ARG A 39 5.67 -10.82 -15.51
C ARG A 39 6.63 -10.37 -14.41
N GLY A 40 6.10 -9.76 -13.35
CA GLY A 40 6.80 -9.49 -12.10
C GLY A 40 6.97 -10.71 -11.20
N SER A 41 6.61 -11.89 -11.68
CA SER A 41 6.79 -13.15 -10.98
C SER A 41 5.97 -13.18 -9.67
N LYS A 42 4.74 -12.62 -9.66
CA LYS A 42 3.84 -12.50 -8.50
C LYS A 42 2.51 -13.24 -8.73
N GLU A 43 2.58 -14.52 -9.04
CA GLU A 43 1.45 -15.31 -9.52
C GLU A 43 0.34 -15.49 -8.47
N ASN A 44 0.72 -15.62 -7.20
CA ASN A 44 -0.25 -15.85 -6.11
C ASN A 44 -1.16 -14.65 -5.81
N ILE A 45 -0.88 -13.46 -6.36
CA ILE A 45 -1.71 -12.27 -6.13
C ILE A 45 -2.63 -11.94 -7.33
N ILE A 46 -2.44 -12.63 -8.46
CA ILE A 46 -3.15 -12.34 -9.70
C ILE A 46 -4.66 -12.57 -9.57
N ASP A 47 -5.04 -13.67 -8.92
CA ASP A 47 -6.44 -14.07 -8.75
C ASP A 47 -7.22 -13.10 -7.85
N ASP A 48 -6.54 -12.34 -6.99
CA ASP A 48 -7.19 -11.34 -6.14
C ASP A 48 -7.76 -10.18 -6.97
N PHE A 49 -7.17 -9.89 -8.14
CA PHE A 49 -7.65 -8.83 -9.04
C PHE A 49 -8.97 -9.18 -9.73
N ASP A 50 -9.38 -10.45 -9.80
CA ASP A 50 -10.69 -10.85 -10.36
C ASP A 50 -11.87 -10.27 -9.59
N TYR A 51 -11.60 -9.83 -8.37
CA TYR A 51 -12.60 -9.32 -7.45
C TYR A 51 -12.66 -7.80 -7.41
N LEU A 52 -11.69 -7.09 -7.99
CA LEU A 52 -11.75 -5.63 -8.07
C LEU A 52 -12.93 -5.20 -8.95
N ASP A 53 -13.65 -4.17 -8.51
CA ASP A 53 -14.59 -3.46 -9.36
C ASP A 53 -13.90 -2.31 -10.10
N GLU A 54 -14.61 -1.75 -11.08
CA GLU A 54 -14.12 -0.71 -12.01
C GLU A 54 -13.56 0.51 -11.28
N LEU A 55 -14.36 1.11 -10.40
CA LEU A 55 -13.98 2.23 -9.54
C LEU A 55 -12.66 1.96 -8.79
N ARG A 56 -12.51 0.77 -8.19
CA ARG A 56 -11.31 0.43 -7.39
C ARG A 56 -10.08 0.23 -8.26
N LEU A 57 -10.25 -0.35 -9.44
CA LEU A 57 -9.18 -0.49 -10.41
C LEU A 57 -8.73 0.89 -10.90
N GLU A 58 -9.66 1.73 -11.34
CA GLU A 58 -9.40 3.09 -11.81
C GLU A 58 -8.76 3.98 -10.74
N HIS A 59 -9.24 3.90 -9.50
CA HIS A 59 -8.63 4.55 -8.35
C HIS A 59 -7.18 4.08 -8.14
N SER A 60 -6.94 2.77 -8.13
CA SER A 60 -5.59 2.20 -7.96
C SER A 60 -4.64 2.65 -9.07
N MET A 61 -5.12 2.74 -10.32
CA MET A 61 -4.38 3.26 -11.46
C MET A 61 -4.01 4.73 -11.24
N SER A 62 -4.98 5.57 -10.90
CA SER A 62 -4.75 6.99 -10.68
C SER A 62 -3.75 7.22 -9.53
N LEU A 63 -3.85 6.45 -8.44
CA LEU A 63 -2.87 6.46 -7.34
C LEU A 63 -1.45 6.11 -7.82
N ALA A 64 -1.32 5.05 -8.62
CA ALA A 64 -0.04 4.64 -9.18
C ALA A 64 0.63 5.78 -9.95
N TYR A 65 -0.10 6.41 -10.88
CA TYR A 65 0.45 7.52 -11.69
C TYR A 65 0.69 8.79 -10.88
N LEU A 66 -0.26 9.20 -10.04
CA LEU A 66 -0.15 10.42 -9.24
C LEU A 66 1.03 10.35 -8.27
N GLY A 67 1.26 9.18 -7.66
CA GLY A 67 2.41 8.98 -6.78
C GLY A 67 3.75 9.04 -7.53
N VAL A 68 3.83 8.49 -8.76
CA VAL A 68 5.03 8.65 -9.60
C VAL A 68 5.26 10.11 -9.96
N LEU A 69 4.22 10.85 -10.36
CA LEU A 69 4.29 12.26 -10.72
C LEU A 69 4.75 13.13 -9.54
N ILE A 70 4.18 12.92 -8.35
CA ILE A 70 4.57 13.64 -7.14
C ILE A 70 5.99 13.26 -6.72
N ASN A 71 6.33 11.97 -6.76
CA ASN A 71 7.69 11.52 -6.46
C ASN A 71 8.69 12.17 -7.42
N GLU A 72 8.39 12.27 -8.72
CA GLU A 72 9.17 12.97 -9.75
C GLU A 72 9.41 14.44 -9.44
N ASN A 73 8.38 15.16 -9.02
CA ASN A 73 8.56 16.55 -8.61
C ASN A 73 9.40 16.68 -7.34
N LEU A 74 9.20 15.77 -6.37
CA LEU A 74 10.00 15.74 -5.15
C LEU A 74 11.48 15.41 -5.44
N LYS A 75 11.80 14.71 -6.54
CA LYS A 75 13.21 14.53 -6.99
C LYS A 75 13.93 15.87 -7.13
N CYS A 76 13.21 16.90 -7.59
CA CYS A 76 13.78 18.20 -7.88
C CYS A 76 14.02 19.04 -6.61
N CYS A 77 13.41 18.68 -5.46
CA CYS A 77 13.70 19.31 -4.15
C CYS A 77 15.17 19.15 -3.76
N PHE A 78 15.80 18.08 -4.23
CA PHE A 78 17.04 17.54 -3.72
C PHE A 78 18.10 17.40 -4.84
N GLY A 79 17.97 18.17 -5.93
CA GLY A 79 18.84 18.01 -7.11
C GLY A 79 18.95 19.26 -7.99
N ASN A 80 19.98 20.07 -7.78
CA ASN A 80 20.40 21.09 -8.75
C ASN A 80 21.19 20.45 -9.91
N SER A 81 20.52 19.86 -10.91
CA SER A 81 21.01 19.80 -12.31
C SER A 81 20.11 18.94 -13.20
N LYS A 82 19.76 19.49 -14.37
CA LYS A 82 19.31 18.73 -15.53
C LYS A 82 20.35 17.66 -15.86
N GLY A 83 20.04 16.37 -15.68
CA GLY A 83 20.81 15.34 -16.40
C GLY A 83 20.92 13.91 -15.85
N LYS A 84 20.58 13.59 -14.59
CA LYS A 84 20.60 12.19 -14.11
C LYS A 84 19.50 11.90 -13.08
N SER A 85 18.86 10.72 -13.21
CA SER A 85 17.69 10.24 -12.45
C SER A 85 18.00 10.05 -10.97
N LEU A 86 17.16 10.61 -10.11
CA LEU A 86 17.17 10.36 -8.66
C LEU A 86 15.79 9.88 -8.25
N ASP A 87 15.58 8.56 -8.22
CA ASP A 87 14.36 7.96 -7.70
C ASP A 87 14.48 7.74 -6.18
N MET A 88 13.37 7.87 -5.44
CA MET A 88 13.28 7.33 -4.07
C MET A 88 13.79 5.88 -4.11
N CYS A 89 14.90 5.59 -3.45
CA CYS A 89 15.44 4.24 -3.42
C CYS A 89 15.02 3.57 -2.11
N ILE A 90 14.36 2.41 -2.21
CA ILE A 90 14.06 1.59 -1.05
C ILE A 90 15.11 0.50 -0.99
N SER A 91 15.81 0.34 0.13
CA SER A 91 16.72 -0.79 0.32
C SER A 91 16.48 -1.52 1.62
N VAL A 92 16.77 -2.82 1.60
CA VAL A 92 16.70 -3.72 2.75
C VAL A 92 18.02 -4.44 2.84
N ASN A 93 18.76 -4.28 3.94
CA ASN A 93 20.09 -4.91 4.12
C ASN A 93 21.03 -4.71 2.91
N ASN A 94 20.99 -3.50 2.32
CA ASN A 94 21.74 -3.10 1.11
C ASN A 94 21.27 -3.73 -0.22
N VAL A 95 20.15 -4.45 -0.24
CA VAL A 95 19.48 -4.86 -1.48
C VAL A 95 18.53 -3.75 -1.91
N HIS A 96 18.75 -3.20 -3.11
CA HIS A 96 17.99 -2.09 -3.66
C HIS A 96 16.72 -2.54 -4.39
N PHE A 97 15.64 -1.79 -4.20
CA PHE A 97 14.35 -1.93 -4.84
C PHE A 97 13.91 -0.57 -5.40
N GLU A 98 13.43 -0.59 -6.64
CA GLU A 98 12.95 0.62 -7.32
C GLU A 98 11.65 1.13 -6.69
N PHE A 99 11.48 2.46 -6.63
CA PHE A 99 10.24 3.07 -6.15
C PHE A 99 9.01 2.52 -6.88
N ASN A 100 9.03 2.51 -8.21
CA ASN A 100 7.90 2.04 -9.02
C ASN A 100 7.52 0.59 -8.70
N TYR A 101 8.50 -0.26 -8.33
CA TYR A 101 8.20 -1.64 -7.91
C TYR A 101 7.35 -1.67 -6.65
N VAL A 102 7.81 -0.98 -5.60
CA VAL A 102 7.19 -0.98 -4.28
C VAL A 102 5.86 -0.24 -4.34
N TRP A 103 5.85 0.92 -4.99
CA TRP A 103 4.69 1.80 -5.12
C TRP A 103 3.53 1.13 -5.84
N ASN A 104 3.76 0.53 -7.01
CA ASN A 104 2.69 -0.13 -7.76
C ASN A 104 2.07 -1.29 -6.95
N ILE A 105 2.88 -2.12 -6.29
CA ILE A 105 2.36 -3.19 -5.43
C ILE A 105 1.40 -2.61 -4.37
N ILE A 106 1.81 -1.54 -3.67
CA ILE A 106 0.98 -0.89 -2.67
C ILE A 106 -0.33 -0.36 -3.28
N CYS A 107 -0.24 0.39 -4.38
CA CYS A 107 -1.40 1.01 -5.02
C CYS A 107 -2.46 -0.02 -5.45
N PHE A 108 -2.07 -1.14 -6.03
CA PHE A 108 -3.04 -2.15 -6.47
C PHE A 108 -3.58 -3.04 -5.34
N TYR A 109 -2.92 -3.08 -4.17
CA TYR A 109 -3.35 -3.92 -3.06
C TYR A 109 -4.02 -3.19 -1.90
N HIS A 110 -3.84 -1.88 -1.76
CA HIS A 110 -4.34 -1.15 -0.59
C HIS A 110 -5.87 -1.25 -0.45
N ASP A 111 -6.59 -1.29 -1.58
CA ASP A 111 -8.06 -1.36 -1.64
C ASP A 111 -8.62 -2.78 -1.94
N ILE A 112 -7.77 -3.81 -2.12
CA ILE A 112 -8.22 -5.18 -2.48
C ILE A 112 -9.17 -5.78 -1.43
N GLY A 113 -8.95 -5.45 -0.16
CA GLY A 113 -9.80 -5.93 0.93
C GLY A 113 -11.24 -5.40 0.91
N TYR A 114 -11.56 -4.43 0.04
CA TYR A 114 -12.85 -3.73 0.03
C TYR A 114 -14.03 -4.67 -0.26
N ASN A 115 -13.75 -5.74 -0.99
CA ASN A 115 -14.69 -6.83 -1.24
C ASN A 115 -15.20 -7.52 0.04
N PHE A 116 -14.36 -7.57 1.07
CA PHE A 116 -14.73 -8.12 2.38
C PHE A 116 -15.48 -7.10 3.23
N GLU A 117 -15.12 -5.82 3.16
CA GLU A 117 -15.81 -4.72 3.86
C GLU A 117 -17.25 -4.52 3.33
N SER A 118 -17.43 -4.61 2.00
CA SER A 118 -18.71 -4.35 1.33
C SER A 118 -19.74 -5.50 1.41
N ASN A 119 -19.49 -6.57 2.18
CA ASN A 119 -20.37 -7.73 2.33
C ASN A 119 -20.77 -8.42 1.00
N LYS A 120 -19.98 -8.26 -0.07
CA LYS A 120 -20.17 -8.96 -1.35
C LYS A 120 -19.82 -10.47 -1.22
N ASN A 121 -20.49 -11.23 -0.34
CA ASN A 121 -20.44 -12.71 -0.22
C ASN A 121 -19.06 -13.39 -0.49
N TYR A 122 -17.98 -12.91 0.12
CA TYR A 122 -16.69 -13.60 0.09
C TYR A 122 -16.60 -14.62 1.23
N ILE A 123 -17.18 -15.80 1.01
CA ILE A 123 -16.75 -16.98 1.74
C ILE A 123 -15.54 -17.52 1.00
N PHE A 124 -14.36 -17.48 1.63
CA PHE A 124 -13.12 -18.16 1.22
C PHE A 124 -13.37 -19.34 0.27
N LYS A 125 -13.36 -19.11 -1.04
CA LYS A 125 -13.19 -20.21 -1.99
C LYS A 125 -11.70 -20.52 -1.99
N ILE A 126 -11.31 -21.32 -1.00
CA ILE A 126 -10.04 -22.04 -1.01
C ILE A 126 -9.94 -22.68 -2.40
N ASN A 127 -8.90 -22.31 -3.14
CA ASN A 127 -8.58 -22.93 -4.42
C ASN A 127 -8.41 -24.43 -4.16
N ASN A 128 -9.44 -25.22 -4.49
CA ASN A 128 -9.63 -26.62 -4.15
C ASN A 128 -8.63 -27.58 -4.82
N LYS A 129 -7.49 -27.08 -5.30
CA LYS A 129 -6.54 -27.89 -6.05
C LYS A 129 -5.36 -28.43 -5.25
N ASN A 130 -5.04 -27.95 -4.03
CA ASN A 130 -3.86 -28.49 -3.32
C ASN A 130 -3.89 -28.63 -1.79
N GLN A 131 -5.00 -28.40 -1.08
CA GLN A 131 -5.08 -28.78 0.34
C GLN A 131 -6.47 -29.30 0.72
N LYS A 132 -6.58 -30.63 0.88
CA LYS A 132 -7.69 -31.24 1.63
C LYS A 132 -7.41 -31.02 3.12
N TYR A 133 -7.85 -29.89 3.66
CA TYR A 133 -8.16 -29.83 5.09
C TYR A 133 -9.66 -29.64 5.20
N ASP A 134 -10.31 -30.65 5.77
CA ASP A 134 -11.74 -30.69 6.00
C ASP A 134 -12.10 -29.53 6.95
N VAL A 135 -13.09 -28.71 6.58
CA VAL A 135 -13.55 -27.55 7.37
C VAL A 135 -14.01 -28.00 8.78
N SER A 136 -14.31 -29.29 8.93
CA SER A 136 -14.66 -29.96 10.18
C SER A 136 -13.48 -30.29 11.11
N GLU A 137 -12.22 -30.31 10.65
CA GLU A 137 -11.04 -30.53 11.51
C GLU A 137 -10.53 -29.23 12.15
N TYR A 138 -10.81 -28.08 11.54
CA TYR A 138 -10.35 -26.76 12.03
C TYR A 138 -11.24 -26.21 13.17
N SER A 139 -12.48 -26.69 13.29
CA SER A 139 -13.47 -26.25 14.29
C SER A 139 -13.23 -26.80 15.70
N ASN A 140 -12.42 -27.86 15.85
CA ASN A 140 -12.25 -28.57 17.12
C ASN A 140 -11.06 -28.13 17.98
N ASN A 141 -10.35 -27.06 17.63
CA ASN A 141 -9.25 -26.54 18.46
C ASN A 141 -9.44 -25.05 18.81
N LYS A 142 -10.48 -24.74 19.57
CA LYS A 142 -10.62 -23.43 20.27
C LYS A 142 -9.36 -23.04 21.05
N THR A 143 -8.54 -24.00 21.48
CA THR A 143 -7.26 -23.81 22.18
C THR A 143 -6.08 -23.41 21.26
N ARG A 144 -6.11 -23.67 19.94
CA ARG A 144 -5.13 -23.13 18.97
C ARG A 144 -5.47 -21.72 18.53
N ALA A 145 -6.77 -21.39 18.41
CA ALA A 145 -7.27 -20.08 18.04
C ALA A 145 -6.86 -18.96 19.01
N VAL A 146 -6.60 -19.30 20.28
CA VAL A 146 -6.13 -18.36 21.33
C VAL A 146 -4.68 -17.89 21.09
N LYS A 147 -3.91 -18.51 20.18
CA LYS A 147 -2.52 -18.11 19.83
C LYS A 147 -2.38 -17.42 18.47
N SER A 148 -3.44 -17.33 17.67
CA SER A 148 -3.46 -16.72 16.33
C SER A 148 -4.17 -15.36 16.37
N SER A 149 -3.73 -14.40 15.55
CA SER A 149 -4.41 -13.11 15.37
C SER A 149 -5.88 -13.31 15.00
N LYS A 150 -6.79 -12.50 15.58
CA LYS A 150 -8.22 -12.51 15.21
C LYS A 150 -8.42 -12.24 13.72
N ILE A 151 -7.58 -11.37 13.14
CA ILE A 151 -7.57 -11.07 11.70
C ILE A 151 -7.33 -12.35 10.91
N CYS A 152 -6.28 -13.11 11.25
CA CYS A 152 -5.94 -14.35 10.54
C CYS A 152 -7.01 -15.43 10.67
N TYR A 153 -7.67 -15.49 11.84
CA TYR A 153 -8.77 -16.42 12.06
C TYR A 153 -9.99 -16.04 11.20
N ASP A 154 -10.41 -14.78 11.26
CA ASP A 154 -11.54 -14.26 10.50
C ASP A 154 -11.29 -14.39 9.00
N ALA A 155 -10.06 -14.13 8.57
CA ALA A 155 -9.61 -14.24 7.20
C ALA A 155 -9.14 -15.64 6.80
N LYS A 156 -9.39 -16.68 7.62
CA LYS A 156 -9.01 -18.09 7.36
C LYS A 156 -7.63 -18.28 6.71
N PHE A 157 -6.65 -17.44 7.05
CA PHE A 157 -5.35 -17.50 6.41
C PHE A 157 -4.68 -18.82 6.81
N SER A 158 -4.48 -19.71 5.85
CA SER A 158 -3.61 -20.88 6.00
C SER A 158 -2.16 -20.42 5.88
N PHE A 159 -1.69 -19.71 6.88
CA PHE A 159 -0.27 -19.49 7.05
C PHE A 159 0.37 -20.87 7.28
N LEU A 160 0.99 -21.43 6.25
CA LEU A 160 1.75 -22.69 6.33
C LEU A 160 2.84 -22.63 7.42
N TYR A 161 3.17 -21.44 7.91
CA TYR A 161 4.09 -21.23 9.02
C TYR A 161 3.41 -20.39 10.12
N ASN A 162 3.08 -21.02 11.24
CA ASN A 162 2.02 -20.55 12.13
C ASN A 162 2.39 -19.38 13.07
N ARG A 163 3.24 -18.40 12.69
CA ARG A 163 3.70 -17.37 13.65
C ARG A 163 4.25 -16.08 13.04
N TYR A 164 3.43 -15.40 12.24
CA TYR A 164 3.89 -14.29 11.42
C TYR A 164 3.71 -12.87 11.98
N PHE A 165 3.18 -12.70 13.18
CA PHE A 165 3.03 -11.36 13.74
C PHE A 165 3.63 -11.35 15.14
N SER A 166 4.88 -10.92 15.24
CA SER A 166 5.45 -10.42 16.47
C SER A 166 5.08 -8.93 16.63
N ASN A 167 5.59 -8.23 17.63
CA ASN A 167 5.10 -6.89 18.07
C ASN A 167 5.15 -5.78 16.98
N SER A 168 5.72 -6.07 15.81
CA SER A 168 5.73 -5.27 14.58
C SER A 168 5.56 -6.18 13.34
N PHE A 169 5.08 -5.64 12.22
CA PHE A 169 5.22 -6.27 10.89
C PHE A 169 6.70 -6.57 10.58
N HIS A 170 7.65 -5.94 11.27
CA HIS A 170 9.08 -6.15 11.05
C HIS A 170 9.63 -7.46 11.61
N GLN A 171 8.79 -8.39 12.07
CA GLN A 171 9.22 -9.59 12.78
C GLN A 171 8.32 -10.79 12.43
N MET A 172 8.17 -11.09 11.13
CA MET A 172 7.27 -12.13 10.62
C MET A 172 7.99 -13.47 10.43
N PHE A 173 8.07 -14.26 11.51
CA PHE A 173 8.82 -15.51 11.53
C PHE A 173 8.34 -16.55 10.49
N ILE A 174 9.19 -16.87 9.52
CA ILE A 174 9.14 -18.16 8.82
C ILE A 174 9.62 -19.22 9.83
N THR A 175 8.74 -20.09 10.33
CA THR A 175 9.17 -21.15 11.25
C THR A 175 9.80 -22.33 10.50
N SER A 176 11.02 -22.73 10.89
CA SER A 176 11.81 -23.85 10.35
C SER A 176 11.19 -25.27 10.42
N LYS A 177 9.91 -25.43 10.70
CA LYS A 177 9.30 -26.75 10.92
C LYS A 177 8.56 -27.29 9.70
N ASN A 178 9.23 -27.32 8.55
CA ASN A 178 9.01 -28.41 7.61
C ASN A 178 10.03 -29.50 7.93
N ASN A 179 9.54 -30.67 8.39
CA ASN A 179 10.35 -31.83 8.78
C ASN A 179 11.07 -32.51 7.59
N THR A 180 11.03 -31.92 6.40
CA THR A 180 11.79 -32.36 5.24
C THR A 180 13.01 -31.44 5.10
N LYS A 181 14.22 -32.01 5.27
CA LYS A 181 15.55 -31.33 5.21
C LYS A 181 15.84 -30.52 3.92
N LYS A 182 14.88 -30.35 3.01
CA LYS A 182 15.11 -29.82 1.67
C LYS A 182 15.00 -28.30 1.56
N ASN A 183 14.28 -27.57 2.43
CA ASN A 183 14.04 -26.13 2.26
C ASN A 183 14.29 -25.33 3.55
N GLN A 184 15.51 -25.33 4.10
CA GLN A 184 15.81 -24.62 5.36
C GLN A 184 16.77 -23.46 5.11
N LEU A 185 16.29 -22.25 5.38
CA LEU A 185 17.16 -21.09 5.57
C LEU A 185 18.09 -21.35 6.77
N SER A 186 19.29 -20.78 6.74
CA SER A 186 20.18 -20.85 7.89
C SER A 186 19.59 -20.05 9.07
N PRO A 187 19.91 -20.38 10.34
CA PRO A 187 19.55 -19.54 11.48
C PRO A 187 19.96 -18.08 11.30
N GLU A 188 21.10 -17.82 10.67
CA GLU A 188 21.58 -16.49 10.35
C GLU A 188 20.68 -15.78 9.34
N ASP A 189 20.24 -16.46 8.27
CA ASP A 189 19.31 -15.90 7.29
C ASP A 189 17.94 -15.62 7.93
N TYR A 190 17.49 -16.49 8.84
CA TYR A 190 16.29 -16.25 9.63
C TYR A 190 16.41 -15.00 10.49
N ASP A 191 17.52 -14.81 11.18
CA ASP A 191 17.74 -13.62 12.00
C ASP A 191 17.82 -12.36 11.13
N ARG A 192 18.50 -12.44 9.99
CA ARG A 192 18.64 -11.35 9.02
C ARG A 192 17.30 -10.79 8.53
N ILE A 193 16.30 -11.62 8.29
CA ILE A 193 14.99 -11.17 7.79
C ILE A 193 13.94 -10.93 8.86
N ASN A 194 14.19 -11.34 10.11
CA ASN A 194 13.23 -11.21 11.21
C ASN A 194 13.64 -10.22 12.28
N ASN A 195 14.92 -10.05 12.56
CA ASN A 195 15.39 -9.30 13.72
C ASN A 195 16.45 -8.25 13.37
N ASP A 196 17.22 -8.47 12.30
CA ASP A 196 18.35 -7.62 11.90
C ASP A 196 18.17 -7.07 10.47
N PHE A 197 17.02 -6.45 10.21
CA PHE A 197 16.84 -5.66 9.00
C PHE A 197 16.41 -4.24 9.27
N ASP A 198 16.93 -3.36 8.43
CA ASP A 198 16.55 -1.96 8.33
C ASP A 198 15.94 -1.72 6.94
N ILE A 199 14.78 -1.06 6.89
CA ILE A 199 14.27 -0.51 5.63
C ILE A 199 14.83 0.90 5.49
N LYS A 200 15.65 1.12 4.48
CA LYS A 200 16.19 2.44 4.17
C LYS A 200 15.42 3.06 3.02
N ILE A 201 15.05 4.32 3.17
CA ILE A 201 14.53 5.16 2.10
C ILE A 201 15.50 6.29 1.89
N GLU A 202 16.09 6.33 0.70
CA GLU A 202 17.20 7.21 0.38
C GLU A 202 16.84 8.13 -0.80
N TYR A 203 17.18 9.41 -0.64
CA TYR A 203 17.27 10.37 -1.72
C TYR A 203 18.75 10.65 -1.98
N ILE A 204 19.25 10.16 -3.11
CA ILE A 204 20.68 10.18 -3.44
C ILE A 204 21.07 11.58 -3.95
N LYS A 205 22.29 12.04 -3.64
CA LYS A 205 22.88 13.26 -4.22
C LYS A 205 23.81 12.91 -5.37
N ASN A 206 23.79 13.70 -6.44
CA ASN A 206 24.63 13.52 -7.64
C ASN A 206 26.16 13.52 -7.41
N SER A 207 26.65 13.91 -6.21
CA SER A 207 28.08 14.03 -5.90
C SER A 207 28.70 12.83 -5.19
N GLY A 208 27.95 11.73 -4.99
CA GLY A 208 28.37 10.62 -4.14
C GLY A 208 28.11 10.96 -2.67
N GLY A 209 26.92 10.63 -2.21
CA GLY A 209 26.43 10.84 -0.84
C GLY A 209 24.90 10.86 -0.80
N TYR A 210 24.32 10.65 0.38
CA TYR A 210 22.87 10.72 0.60
C TYR A 210 22.48 12.14 1.05
N GLU A 211 21.42 12.71 0.47
CA GLU A 211 20.90 14.02 0.90
C GLU A 211 19.93 13.89 2.08
N LYS A 212 19.12 12.83 2.03
CA LYS A 212 18.23 12.42 3.12
C LYS A 212 18.16 10.90 3.14
N GLU A 213 18.50 10.32 4.28
CA GLU A 213 18.35 8.89 4.56
C GLU A 213 17.33 8.77 5.70
N GLN A 214 16.31 7.95 5.49
CA GLN A 214 15.40 7.55 6.55
C GLN A 214 15.52 6.06 6.79
N ILE A 215 15.84 5.68 8.02
CA ILE A 215 15.98 4.28 8.42
C ILE A 215 14.77 3.89 9.28
N LEU A 216 13.94 3.01 8.74
CA LEU A 216 12.78 2.46 9.41
C LEU A 216 13.16 1.12 10.05
N LYS A 217 13.17 1.13 11.39
CA LYS A 217 13.51 -0.04 12.21
C LYS A 217 12.29 -0.72 12.84
N LYS A 218 11.12 -0.10 12.71
CA LYS A 218 9.89 -0.47 13.41
C LYS A 218 8.68 -0.16 12.55
N SER A 219 7.63 -0.92 12.78
CA SER A 219 6.29 -0.65 12.25
C SER A 219 5.75 0.68 12.72
N ASN A 220 4.86 1.27 11.94
CA ASN A 220 4.19 2.52 12.30
C ASN A 220 3.29 2.34 13.52
N PHE A 221 2.64 1.17 13.65
CA PHE A 221 1.85 0.79 14.82
C PHE A 221 2.30 -0.55 15.39
N TYR A 222 2.07 -0.76 16.68
CA TYR A 222 2.26 -2.08 17.27
C TYR A 222 1.21 -3.04 16.72
N LYS A 223 1.57 -4.32 16.63
CA LYS A 223 0.62 -5.38 16.26
C LYS A 223 -0.65 -5.33 17.11
N SER A 224 -0.50 -5.15 18.41
CA SER A 224 -1.64 -5.08 19.33
C SER A 224 -2.57 -3.91 19.03
N THR A 225 -2.05 -2.78 18.55
CA THR A 225 -2.83 -1.64 18.07
C THR A 225 -3.66 -2.02 16.86
N ILE A 226 -3.03 -2.60 15.84
CA ILE A 226 -3.69 -3.03 14.60
C ILE A 226 -4.81 -4.04 14.91
N GLU A 227 -4.52 -5.04 15.75
CA GLU A 227 -5.51 -6.06 16.13
C GLU A 227 -6.69 -5.49 16.92
N LYS A 228 -6.43 -4.58 17.87
CA LYS A 228 -7.50 -3.90 18.61
C LYS A 228 -8.33 -3.01 17.70
N TYR A 229 -7.70 -2.29 16.78
CA TYR A 229 -8.38 -1.41 15.84
C TYR A 229 -9.26 -2.21 14.88
N TYR A 230 -8.76 -3.33 14.37
CA TYR A 230 -9.55 -4.28 13.58
C TYR A 230 -10.75 -4.83 14.35
N VAL A 231 -10.57 -5.21 15.63
CA VAL A 231 -11.65 -5.68 16.49
C VAL A 231 -12.71 -4.59 16.70
N TYR A 232 -12.28 -3.34 16.90
CA TYR A 232 -13.13 -2.16 16.97
C TYR A 232 -13.96 -1.99 15.69
N ARG A 233 -13.32 -1.94 14.52
CA ARG A 233 -14.01 -1.81 13.21
C ARG A 233 -15.05 -2.93 13.02
N LYS A 234 -14.67 -4.16 13.34
CA LYS A 234 -15.57 -5.32 13.24
C LYS A 234 -16.79 -5.19 14.14
N ASN A 235 -16.60 -4.83 15.40
CA ASN A 235 -17.67 -4.87 16.39
C ASN A 235 -18.55 -3.62 16.34
N GLU A 236 -17.97 -2.43 16.17
CA GLU A 236 -18.70 -1.16 16.20
C GLU A 236 -19.25 -0.77 14.83
N MET A 237 -18.58 -1.16 13.75
CA MET A 237 -18.98 -0.79 12.39
C MET A 237 -19.49 -1.99 11.58
N GLY A 238 -19.43 -3.21 12.12
CA GLY A 238 -19.92 -4.42 11.45
C GLY A 238 -19.13 -4.81 10.20
N VAL A 239 -17.92 -4.26 10.02
CA VAL A 239 -17.10 -4.46 8.82
C VAL A 239 -15.71 -4.99 9.14
N PHE A 240 -15.18 -5.80 8.24
CA PHE A 240 -13.75 -6.11 8.21
C PHE A 240 -13.02 -4.95 7.56
N ASP A 241 -12.08 -4.34 8.26
CA ASP A 241 -11.31 -3.23 7.72
C ASP A 241 -10.52 -3.68 6.48
N HIS A 242 -10.88 -3.12 5.32
CA HIS A 242 -10.35 -3.56 4.04
C HIS A 242 -8.84 -3.38 3.91
N GLY A 243 -8.28 -2.27 4.38
CA GLY A 243 -6.85 -2.03 4.25
C GLY A 243 -6.03 -2.89 5.20
N ILE A 244 -6.46 -3.05 6.45
CA ILE A 244 -5.79 -3.99 7.36
C ILE A 244 -5.81 -5.41 6.77
N LEU A 245 -6.96 -5.84 6.25
CA LEU A 245 -7.07 -7.15 5.63
C LEU A 245 -6.21 -7.25 4.34
N GLY A 246 -6.25 -6.23 3.49
CA GLY A 246 -5.50 -6.14 2.24
C GLY A 246 -3.99 -6.21 2.46
N GLY A 247 -3.47 -5.52 3.48
CA GLY A 247 -2.06 -5.61 3.88
C GLY A 247 -1.66 -7.04 4.29
N TYR A 248 -2.51 -7.73 5.07
CA TYR A 248 -2.27 -9.11 5.47
C TYR A 248 -2.33 -10.08 4.27
N MET A 249 -3.30 -9.90 3.36
CA MET A 249 -3.42 -10.68 2.12
C MET A 249 -2.19 -10.50 1.23
N LEU A 250 -1.75 -9.25 1.04
CA LEU A 250 -0.55 -8.93 0.28
C LEU A 250 0.65 -9.70 0.80
N PHE A 251 0.92 -9.59 2.10
CA PHE A 251 2.06 -10.25 2.70
C PHE A 251 1.99 -11.77 2.55
N ASP A 252 0.85 -12.37 2.90
CA ASP A 252 0.65 -13.82 2.84
C ASP A 252 0.87 -14.36 1.42
N ASN A 253 0.24 -13.74 0.42
CA ASN A 253 0.33 -14.19 -0.96
C ASN A 253 1.74 -13.99 -1.55
N LEU A 254 2.38 -12.85 -1.29
CA LEU A 254 3.75 -12.58 -1.77
C LEU A 254 4.79 -13.50 -1.11
N VAL A 255 4.67 -13.78 0.19
CA VAL A 255 5.58 -14.71 0.87
C VAL A 255 5.36 -16.14 0.41
N LYS A 256 4.10 -16.60 0.28
CA LYS A 256 3.80 -17.90 -0.33
C LYS A 256 4.41 -18.02 -1.72
N ASN A 257 4.35 -16.95 -2.49
CA ASN A 257 4.91 -16.91 -3.84
C ASN A 257 6.44 -17.07 -3.82
N TYR A 258 7.11 -16.29 -2.97
CA TYR A 258 8.56 -16.39 -2.76
C TYR A 258 8.97 -17.79 -2.30
N VAL A 259 8.29 -18.34 -1.28
CA VAL A 259 8.61 -19.66 -0.72
C VAL A 259 8.40 -20.78 -1.74
N ASN A 260 7.34 -20.72 -2.55
CA ASN A 260 7.11 -21.69 -3.62
C ASN A 260 8.24 -21.67 -4.66
N LYS A 261 8.77 -20.49 -4.98
CA LYS A 261 9.90 -20.32 -5.90
C LYS A 261 11.22 -20.81 -5.29
N MET A 262 11.46 -20.46 -4.03
CA MET A 262 12.60 -20.94 -3.25
C MET A 262 12.62 -22.46 -3.11
N ALA A 263 11.46 -23.14 -3.15
CA ALA A 263 11.41 -24.61 -3.09
C ALA A 263 12.11 -25.29 -4.28
N SER A 264 12.24 -24.60 -5.42
CA SER A 264 13.02 -25.05 -6.58
C SER A 264 14.52 -24.75 -6.44
N GLU A 265 14.89 -23.82 -5.56
CA GLU A 265 16.24 -23.31 -5.33
C GLU A 265 16.58 -23.34 -3.83
N PRO A 266 16.60 -24.54 -3.20
CA PRO A 266 16.66 -24.66 -1.76
C PRO A 266 17.97 -24.12 -1.16
N ASN A 267 17.86 -23.53 0.03
CA ASN A 267 18.98 -22.99 0.82
C ASN A 267 19.72 -21.84 0.13
N LYS A 268 19.14 -21.23 -0.92
CA LYS A 268 19.63 -20.00 -1.53
C LYS A 268 18.86 -18.80 -1.00
N THR A 269 19.59 -17.76 -0.63
CA THR A 269 19.04 -16.45 -0.27
C THR A 269 18.79 -15.59 -1.50
N GLU A 270 19.47 -15.89 -2.60
CA GLU A 270 19.32 -15.23 -3.90
C GLU A 270 19.28 -16.25 -5.03
N PHE A 271 18.34 -16.07 -5.94
CA PHE A 271 18.16 -16.94 -7.09
C PHE A 271 17.44 -16.20 -8.23
N ILE A 272 17.42 -16.77 -9.43
CA ILE A 272 16.75 -16.19 -10.59
C ILE A 272 15.57 -17.09 -10.98
N VAL A 273 14.40 -16.49 -11.17
CA VAL A 273 13.21 -17.14 -11.74
C VAL A 273 12.69 -16.27 -12.86
N ASP A 274 12.54 -16.84 -14.06
CA ASP A 274 12.05 -16.13 -15.25
C ASP A 274 12.79 -14.79 -15.51
N ASP A 275 14.13 -14.84 -15.48
CA ASP A 275 15.03 -13.67 -15.60
C ASP A 275 14.86 -12.60 -14.52
N ARG A 276 14.18 -12.91 -13.41
CA ARG A 276 14.02 -12.02 -12.25
C ARG A 276 14.85 -12.48 -11.07
N ARG A 277 15.64 -11.57 -10.51
CA ARG A 277 16.32 -11.79 -9.23
C ARG A 277 15.30 -11.84 -8.10
N CYS A 278 15.27 -12.96 -7.40
CA CYS A 278 14.60 -13.14 -6.14
C CYS A 278 15.65 -13.05 -5.03
N SER A 279 15.36 -12.31 -3.97
CA SER A 279 16.25 -12.17 -2.81
C SER A 279 15.41 -12.29 -1.53
N ILE A 280 15.98 -12.88 -0.50
CA ILE A 280 15.29 -13.13 0.78
C ILE A 280 14.86 -11.82 1.47
N GLU A 281 15.58 -10.71 1.20
CA GLU A 281 15.25 -9.36 1.65
C GLU A 281 13.89 -8.88 1.12
N GLN A 282 13.36 -9.49 0.05
CA GLN A 282 12.00 -9.24 -0.40
C GLN A 282 10.96 -9.56 0.68
N ILE A 283 11.19 -10.53 1.57
CA ILE A 283 10.24 -10.86 2.64
C ILE A 283 10.06 -9.67 3.59
N SER A 284 11.15 -9.04 4.01
CA SER A 284 11.14 -7.85 4.86
C SER A 284 10.53 -6.65 4.13
N LEU A 285 10.80 -6.49 2.82
CA LEU A 285 10.15 -5.49 1.98
C LEU A 285 8.63 -5.71 1.89
N PHE A 286 8.17 -6.95 1.72
CA PHE A 286 6.75 -7.29 1.67
C PHE A 286 6.06 -6.96 2.98
N ALA A 287 6.72 -7.23 4.11
CA ALA A 287 6.22 -6.86 5.42
C ALA A 287 6.08 -5.34 5.58
N TYR A 288 7.06 -4.58 5.08
CA TYR A 288 7.02 -3.13 5.08
C TYR A 288 5.87 -2.57 4.21
N MET A 289 5.66 -3.10 3.00
CA MET A 289 4.51 -2.70 2.17
C MET A 289 3.17 -2.99 2.84
N ALA A 290 3.04 -4.15 3.48
CA ALA A 290 1.84 -4.51 4.23
C ALA A 290 1.62 -3.60 5.46
N ASP A 291 2.69 -3.22 6.16
CA ASP A 291 2.64 -2.26 7.27
C ASP A 291 2.13 -0.89 6.79
N CYS A 292 2.62 -0.39 5.65
CA CYS A 292 2.14 0.86 5.07
C CYS A 292 0.63 0.80 4.76
N ILE A 293 0.16 -0.27 4.10
CA ILE A 293 -1.26 -0.43 3.77
C ILE A 293 -2.13 -0.50 5.03
N ALA A 294 -1.74 -1.33 6.01
CA ALA A 294 -2.51 -1.48 7.24
C ALA A 294 -2.52 -0.19 8.06
N SER A 295 -1.38 0.51 8.13
CA SER A 295 -1.24 1.75 8.89
C SER A 295 -1.96 2.92 8.24
N HIS A 296 -2.13 2.91 6.92
CA HIS A 296 -2.94 3.89 6.19
C HIS A 296 -4.43 3.84 6.58
N ASN A 297 -4.89 2.71 7.13
CA ASN A 297 -6.29 2.48 7.49
C ASN A 297 -6.57 2.58 9.00
N ILE A 298 -5.59 3.00 9.80
CA ILE A 298 -5.76 3.25 11.23
C ILE A 298 -5.94 4.75 11.46
N PHE A 299 -7.12 5.13 11.93
CA PHE A 299 -7.49 6.52 12.17
C PHE A 299 -7.44 6.86 13.67
N PHE A 300 -7.01 8.07 14.00
CA PHE A 300 -7.16 8.70 15.31
C PHE A 300 -8.64 9.07 15.55
N PRO A 301 -9.15 8.92 16.78
CA PRO A 301 -10.53 9.29 17.08
C PRO A 301 -10.68 10.81 17.14
N ASN A 302 -11.84 11.33 16.71
CA ASN A 302 -12.28 12.63 17.18
C ASN A 302 -12.80 12.53 18.62
N GLN A 303 -13.02 13.66 19.29
CA GLN A 303 -13.43 13.72 20.70
C GLN A 303 -14.66 12.84 21.03
N SER A 304 -15.60 12.68 20.10
CA SER A 304 -16.80 11.87 20.33
C SER A 304 -16.54 10.35 20.35
N TYR A 305 -15.43 9.89 19.75
CA TYR A 305 -15.06 8.47 19.68
C TYR A 305 -13.97 8.07 20.67
N GLU A 306 -13.39 9.01 21.42
CA GLU A 306 -12.32 8.71 22.40
C GLU A 306 -12.77 7.67 23.44
N GLY A 307 -14.00 7.77 23.95
CA GLY A 307 -14.55 6.81 24.91
C GLY A 307 -14.56 5.37 24.37
N ILE A 308 -15.06 5.20 23.14
CA ILE A 308 -15.09 3.89 22.47
C ILE A 308 -13.67 3.38 22.23
N TYR A 309 -12.75 4.23 21.78
CA TYR A 309 -11.35 3.83 21.59
C TYR A 309 -10.70 3.36 22.90
N SER A 310 -10.99 4.03 24.02
CA SER A 310 -10.52 3.61 25.34
C SER A 310 -11.06 2.24 25.75
N GLU A 311 -12.34 1.94 25.48
CA GLU A 311 -12.96 0.63 25.76
C GLU A 311 -12.27 -0.51 24.99
N TYR A 312 -11.87 -0.26 23.75
CA TYR A 312 -11.11 -1.21 22.93
C TYR A 312 -9.59 -1.22 23.24
N GLY A 313 -9.14 -0.43 24.22
CA GLY A 313 -7.74 -0.37 24.64
C GLY A 313 -6.82 0.32 23.62
N LEU A 314 -7.37 1.23 22.80
CA LEU A 314 -6.69 2.05 21.78
C LEU A 314 -6.23 3.40 22.34
N ASN A 315 -5.93 3.46 23.64
CA ASN A 315 -5.53 4.69 24.34
C ASN A 315 -4.30 5.38 23.72
N GLU A 316 -3.45 4.64 23.01
CA GLU A 316 -2.31 5.22 22.29
C GLU A 316 -2.74 6.12 21.12
N LEU A 317 -3.81 5.76 20.42
CA LEU A 317 -4.37 6.57 19.32
C LEU A 317 -5.06 7.83 19.84
N ILE A 318 -5.56 7.81 21.08
CA ILE A 318 -6.13 8.99 21.74
C ILE A 318 -5.00 9.94 22.19
N LYS A 319 -3.95 9.40 22.81
CA LYS A 319 -2.90 10.20 23.47
C LYS A 319 -1.85 10.73 22.51
N TYR A 320 -1.56 10.02 21.43
CA TYR A 320 -0.48 10.34 20.51
C TYR A 320 -1.05 10.66 19.13
N HIS A 321 -1.53 11.88 18.98
CA HIS A 321 -1.80 12.44 17.67
C HIS A 321 -0.51 13.05 17.12
N LYS A 322 0.13 12.35 16.19
CA LYS A 322 1.27 12.87 15.45
C LYS A 322 0.97 12.75 13.97
N PRO A 323 0.94 13.86 13.22
CA PRO A 323 0.86 13.81 11.78
C PRO A 323 1.98 12.94 11.23
N VAL A 324 1.66 12.06 10.27
CA VAL A 324 2.66 11.30 9.53
C VAL A 324 3.46 12.33 8.73
N LYS A 325 4.77 12.38 8.97
CA LYS A 325 5.66 13.30 8.27
C LYS A 325 6.40 12.57 7.17
N PHE A 326 6.69 13.30 6.10
CA PHE A 326 7.48 12.78 4.99
C PHE A 326 8.87 12.32 5.45
N ASP A 327 9.49 13.03 6.40
CA ASP A 327 10.78 12.65 6.97
C ASP A 327 10.75 11.40 7.86
N SER A 328 9.57 10.97 8.30
CA SER A 328 9.41 9.87 9.26
C SER A 328 9.16 8.55 8.55
N ASN A 329 8.26 8.54 7.57
CA ASN A 329 7.99 7.41 6.68
C ASN A 329 7.51 7.93 5.30
N PRO A 330 8.42 8.16 4.34
CA PRO A 330 8.10 8.75 3.05
C PRO A 330 7.03 7.99 2.25
N LEU A 331 7.05 6.65 2.30
CA LEU A 331 6.15 5.82 1.49
C LEU A 331 4.73 5.81 2.07
N LEU A 332 4.60 5.68 3.40
CA LEU A 332 3.30 5.80 4.07
C LEU A 332 2.73 7.22 3.91
N PHE A 333 3.58 8.25 4.06
CA PHE A 333 3.18 9.63 3.83
C PHE A 333 2.63 9.82 2.41
N LEU A 334 3.34 9.30 1.41
CA LEU A 334 2.90 9.40 0.01
C LEU A 334 1.59 8.66 -0.22
N LEU A 335 1.42 7.46 0.37
CA LEU A 335 0.16 6.71 0.29
C LEU A 335 -1.01 7.53 0.85
N TYR A 336 -0.88 8.10 2.05
CA TYR A 336 -1.91 8.96 2.64
C TYR A 336 -2.23 10.18 1.78
N LEU A 337 -1.20 10.87 1.29
CA LEU A 337 -1.37 12.06 0.47
C LEU A 337 -2.12 11.72 -0.82
N VAL A 338 -1.62 10.72 -1.56
CA VAL A 338 -2.11 10.39 -2.90
C VAL A 338 -3.51 9.77 -2.85
N ASP A 339 -3.81 8.83 -1.94
CA ASP A 339 -5.17 8.27 -1.78
C ASP A 339 -6.20 9.37 -1.47
N SER A 340 -5.78 10.39 -0.73
CA SER A 340 -6.68 11.45 -0.29
C SER A 340 -6.93 12.53 -1.33
N ILE A 341 -5.93 12.87 -2.14
CA ILE A 341 -6.04 13.86 -3.22
C ILE A 341 -6.40 13.22 -4.57
N ASP A 342 -6.60 11.90 -4.63
CA ASP A 342 -7.06 11.25 -5.83
C ASP A 342 -8.48 11.70 -6.19
N PRO A 343 -8.70 12.24 -7.40
CA PRO A 343 -10.01 12.75 -7.77
C PRO A 343 -11.00 11.63 -8.13
N ILE A 344 -10.54 10.46 -8.57
CA ILE A 344 -11.40 9.40 -9.10
C ILE A 344 -12.38 8.91 -8.05
N LYS A 345 -11.85 8.43 -6.92
CA LYS A 345 -12.65 7.90 -5.80
C LYS A 345 -13.66 8.91 -5.28
N TYR A 346 -13.33 10.20 -5.32
CA TYR A 346 -14.22 11.25 -4.84
C TYR A 346 -15.32 11.61 -5.85
N PHE A 347 -14.94 11.92 -7.10
CA PHE A 347 -15.90 12.46 -8.08
C PHE A 347 -16.79 11.37 -8.66
N GLU A 348 -16.31 10.14 -8.86
CA GLU A 348 -17.12 9.05 -9.41
C GLU A 348 -18.25 8.65 -8.45
N GLN A 349 -18.04 8.77 -7.13
CA GLN A 349 -19.08 8.52 -6.13
C GLN A 349 -20.13 9.65 -6.03
N LYS A 350 -19.85 10.82 -6.60
CA LYS A 350 -20.64 12.06 -6.42
C LYS A 350 -21.21 12.62 -7.72
N THR A 351 -20.79 12.10 -8.86
CA THR A 351 -21.12 12.59 -10.20
C THR A 351 -21.30 11.41 -11.16
N ASN A 352 -21.82 11.66 -12.36
CA ASN A 352 -21.90 10.67 -13.43
C ASN A 352 -20.75 10.80 -14.45
N LEU A 353 -19.64 11.42 -14.04
CA LEU A 353 -18.48 11.62 -14.90
C LEU A 353 -17.69 10.34 -15.05
N LYS A 354 -17.17 10.12 -16.24
CA LYS A 354 -16.22 9.05 -16.51
C LYS A 354 -14.83 9.41 -16.00
N TYR A 355 -14.01 8.39 -15.80
CA TYR A 355 -12.61 8.49 -15.41
C TYR A 355 -11.82 9.56 -16.18
N ASP A 356 -11.87 9.55 -17.51
CA ASP A 356 -11.11 10.47 -18.35
C ASP A 356 -11.63 11.91 -18.25
N GLU A 357 -12.94 12.09 -18.07
CA GLU A 357 -13.55 13.40 -17.81
C GLU A 357 -13.06 13.96 -16.49
N ILE A 358 -13.04 13.16 -15.41
CA ILE A 358 -12.52 13.57 -14.10
C ILE A 358 -11.06 14.03 -14.24
N LEU A 359 -10.19 13.22 -14.84
CA LEU A 359 -8.76 13.54 -14.95
C LEU A 359 -8.46 14.76 -15.82
N LYS A 360 -9.19 14.97 -16.93
CA LYS A 360 -9.03 16.16 -17.79
C LYS A 360 -9.35 17.46 -17.07
N SER A 361 -9.99 17.37 -15.92
CA SER A 361 -10.63 18.50 -15.26
C SER A 361 -9.87 19.00 -14.06
N ILE A 362 -8.98 18.15 -13.55
CA ILE A 362 -8.03 18.50 -12.52
C ILE A 362 -6.72 18.87 -13.22
N LYS A 363 -6.32 20.13 -13.05
CA LYS A 363 -4.99 20.60 -13.39
C LYS A 363 -4.09 20.41 -12.19
N ILE A 364 -2.90 19.84 -12.42
CA ILE A 364 -1.83 19.77 -11.45
C ILE A 364 -0.67 20.64 -11.92
N ASN A 365 -0.08 21.36 -10.97
CA ASN A 365 1.15 22.12 -11.16
C ASN A 365 2.02 21.97 -9.91
N PHE A 366 3.30 22.27 -10.04
CA PHE A 366 4.24 22.23 -8.93
C PHE A 366 4.92 23.60 -8.76
N PRO A 367 4.31 24.54 -8.00
CA PRO A 367 4.87 25.88 -7.80
C PRO A 367 6.27 25.88 -7.19
N SER A 368 6.58 24.87 -6.38
CA SER A 368 7.91 24.55 -5.88
C SER A 368 8.06 23.04 -5.80
N PHE A 369 9.27 22.58 -5.53
CA PHE A 369 9.56 21.15 -5.47
C PHE A 369 8.81 20.40 -4.35
N ASN A 370 8.44 21.09 -3.27
CA ASN A 370 7.68 20.53 -2.15
C ASN A 370 6.22 21.01 -2.13
N THR A 371 5.75 21.72 -3.17
CA THR A 371 4.39 22.25 -3.23
C THR A 371 3.66 21.71 -4.44
N ILE A 372 2.45 21.20 -4.21
CA ILE A 372 1.53 20.68 -5.22
C ILE A 372 0.36 21.65 -5.31
N LYS A 373 0.00 22.10 -6.51
CA LYS A 373 -1.20 22.89 -6.75
C LYS A 373 -2.18 22.08 -7.58
N LEU A 374 -3.36 21.85 -7.04
CA LEU A 374 -4.50 21.28 -7.76
C LEU A 374 -5.47 22.41 -8.10
N SER A 375 -5.97 22.44 -9.33
CA SER A 375 -6.98 23.41 -9.76
C SER A 375 -8.06 22.70 -10.56
N ILE A 376 -9.30 22.85 -10.13
CA ILE A 376 -10.45 22.15 -10.71
C ILE A 376 -11.09 23.08 -11.74
N SER A 377 -10.94 22.73 -13.01
CA SER A 377 -11.66 23.41 -14.08
C SER A 377 -13.14 23.04 -14.04
N ASN A 378 -14.00 24.00 -14.39
CA ASN A 378 -15.44 23.75 -14.53
C ASN A 378 -15.69 22.80 -15.70
N LEU A 379 -15.78 21.52 -15.40
CA LEU A 379 -16.52 20.61 -16.27
C LEU A 379 -17.98 21.01 -16.30
N PHE A 380 -18.55 20.92 -17.49
CA PHE A 380 -19.97 21.01 -17.72
C PHE A 380 -20.71 19.99 -16.82
N GLY A 381 -21.22 20.45 -15.67
CA GLY A 381 -22.13 19.68 -14.81
C GLY A 381 -21.66 19.39 -13.38
N ILE A 382 -20.41 19.67 -12.99
CA ILE A 382 -20.04 19.56 -11.56
C ILE A 382 -20.55 20.79 -10.82
N ARG A 383 -21.38 20.57 -9.80
CA ARG A 383 -21.86 21.65 -8.93
C ARG A 383 -20.71 22.17 -8.05
N ASN A 384 -20.68 23.48 -7.79
CA ASN A 384 -19.62 24.10 -7.00
C ASN A 384 -19.47 23.45 -5.62
N GLU A 385 -20.58 23.07 -4.98
CA GLU A 385 -20.55 22.46 -3.64
C GLU A 385 -19.74 21.16 -3.62
N ILE A 386 -19.78 20.37 -4.71
CA ILE A 386 -19.00 19.12 -4.82
C ILE A 386 -17.50 19.43 -4.90
N ILE A 387 -17.11 20.51 -5.57
CA ILE A 387 -15.72 20.96 -5.68
C ILE A 387 -15.24 21.53 -4.34
N GLU A 388 -16.07 22.31 -3.66
CA GLU A 388 -15.77 22.86 -2.33
C GLU A 388 -15.59 21.74 -1.29
N GLU A 389 -16.46 20.72 -1.31
CA GLU A 389 -16.32 19.52 -0.46
C GLU A 389 -15.00 18.76 -0.75
N TYR A 390 -14.58 18.68 -2.02
CA TYR A 390 -13.32 18.05 -2.41
C TYR A 390 -12.11 18.81 -1.84
N ILE A 391 -12.08 20.13 -2.03
CA ILE A 391 -11.03 21.01 -1.51
C ILE A 391 -10.97 20.90 0.01
N LYS A 392 -12.11 20.97 0.68
CA LYS A 392 -12.21 20.88 2.15
C LYS A 392 -11.70 19.54 2.69
N ARG A 393 -11.96 18.43 1.98
CA ARG A 393 -11.40 17.12 2.33
C ARG A 393 -9.86 17.15 2.32
N ILE A 394 -9.28 17.79 1.31
CA ILE A 394 -7.82 17.92 1.18
C ILE A 394 -7.26 18.84 2.28
N GLU A 395 -7.93 19.93 2.63
CA GLU A 395 -7.51 20.79 3.75
C GLU A 395 -7.41 20.02 5.08
N GLY A 396 -8.38 19.12 5.32
CA GLY A 396 -8.39 18.26 6.50
C GLY A 396 -7.21 17.30 6.61
N LEU A 397 -6.42 17.11 5.55
CA LEU A 397 -5.20 16.30 5.60
C LEU A 397 -4.09 16.92 6.45
N SER A 398 -4.11 18.23 6.69
CA SER A 398 -3.15 18.90 7.57
C SER A 398 -3.21 18.42 9.03
N ASP A 399 -4.33 17.84 9.46
CA ASP A 399 -4.46 17.19 10.78
C ASP A 399 -3.70 15.85 10.83
N TRP A 400 -3.52 15.20 9.67
CA TRP A 400 -3.00 13.83 9.58
C TRP A 400 -1.60 13.73 9.01
N LEU A 401 -1.20 14.73 8.23
CA LEU A 401 0.06 14.77 7.51
C LEU A 401 0.85 16.01 7.88
N GLY A 402 2.18 15.89 7.86
CA GLY A 402 3.10 17.03 7.95
C GLY A 402 3.04 17.89 6.68
N ILE A 403 1.92 18.60 6.47
CA ILE A 403 1.66 19.47 5.33
C ILE A 403 0.99 20.77 5.78
N VAL A 404 1.05 21.78 4.93
CA VAL A 404 0.21 22.98 5.00
C VAL A 404 -0.63 23.05 3.74
N THR A 405 -1.91 23.39 3.88
CA THR A 405 -2.82 23.60 2.76
C THR A 405 -3.25 25.05 2.66
N ASN A 406 -3.41 25.55 1.44
CA ASN A 406 -3.94 26.88 1.15
C ASN A 406 -4.98 26.78 0.02
N ALA A 407 -6.26 26.86 0.38
CA ALA A 407 -7.37 26.78 -0.56
C ALA A 407 -7.76 28.18 -1.10
N ASP A 408 -7.97 28.24 -2.41
CA ASP A 408 -8.64 29.37 -3.07
C ASP A 408 -9.95 28.87 -3.68
N TYR A 409 -11.04 29.09 -2.95
CA TYR A 409 -12.38 28.66 -3.34
C TYR A 409 -12.94 29.44 -4.53
N ALA A 410 -12.49 30.68 -4.76
CA ALA A 410 -12.91 31.47 -5.92
C ALA A 410 -12.29 30.89 -7.20
N GLU A 411 -11.00 30.53 -7.13
CA GLU A 411 -10.25 29.91 -8.22
C GLU A 411 -10.39 28.37 -8.27
N LYS A 412 -11.15 27.78 -7.35
CA LYS A 412 -11.37 26.32 -7.22
C LYS A 412 -10.05 25.56 -7.20
N SER A 413 -9.14 26.01 -6.36
CA SER A 413 -7.79 25.46 -6.28
C SER A 413 -7.34 25.26 -4.84
N ILE A 414 -6.35 24.39 -4.67
CA ILE A 414 -5.70 24.15 -3.40
C ILE A 414 -4.21 23.91 -3.63
N GLU A 415 -3.40 24.59 -2.82
CA GLU A 415 -1.97 24.37 -2.72
C GLU A 415 -1.66 23.52 -1.48
N ILE A 416 -0.78 22.54 -1.63
CA ILE A 416 -0.37 21.59 -0.61
C ILE A 416 1.16 21.66 -0.52
N THR A 417 1.68 22.15 0.59
CA THR A 417 3.13 22.24 0.85
C THR A 417 3.55 21.19 1.86
N ILE A 418 4.49 20.33 1.48
CA ILE A 418 5.08 19.30 2.36
C ILE A 418 6.12 19.95 3.28
N LEU A 419 6.00 19.68 4.59
CA LEU A 419 6.82 20.26 5.66
C LEU A 419 8.08 19.46 6.00
#